data_AF-A0A0M9E3K5-F1
#
_entry.id   AF-A0A0M9E3K5-F1
#
_cell.length_a   1.000
_cell.length_b   1.000
_cell.length_c   1.000
_cell.angle_alpha   90.00
_cell.angle_beta   90.00
_cell.angle_gamma   90.00
#
_symmetry.space_group_name_H-M   'P 1'
#
loop_
_entity.id
_entity.type
_entity.pdbx_description
1 polymer ?
#
loop_
_entity_poly.entity_id
_entity_poly.type
_entity_poly.pdbx_seq_one_letter_code
_entity_poly.pdbx_strand_id
1 'polypeptide(L)'
;MIQYASHKIEDYVPVSPQVFKAAGNLAKNLGMSLTDFYTNALISYMTKFNENITDILDRIYDNEPSTIELVLANAQSLSLGKESW
;
A
#
# COMPACT_ATOMS: atom_id res chain seq x y z
N MET A 1 -10.41 2.32 -12.99
CA MET A 1 -10.47 2.52 -11.52
C MET A 1 -10.73 1.18 -10.88
N ILE A 2 -9.69 0.46 -10.48
CA ILE A 2 -9.86 -0.84 -9.81
C ILE A 2 -10.24 -0.54 -8.37
N GLN A 3 -11.49 -0.81 -8.03
CA GLN A 3 -11.99 -0.74 -6.67
C GLN A 3 -11.42 -1.94 -5.92
N TYR A 4 -10.34 -1.75 -5.17
CA TYR A 4 -9.89 -2.74 -4.20
C TYR A 4 -11.03 -2.88 -3.19
N ALA A 5 -11.78 -3.97 -3.29
CA ALA A 5 -12.71 -4.36 -2.25
C ALA A 5 -11.93 -4.42 -0.94
N SER A 6 -12.38 -3.68 0.08
CA SER A 6 -11.84 -3.68 1.43
C SER A 6 -12.08 -5.04 2.09
N HIS A 7 -11.39 -6.07 1.62
CA HIS A 7 -11.39 -7.38 2.25
C HIS A 7 -10.64 -7.24 3.57
N LYS A 8 -11.34 -7.39 4.69
CA LYS A 8 -10.69 -7.59 5.99
C LYS A 8 -9.87 -8.88 5.89
N ILE A 9 -8.55 -8.74 5.92
CA ILE A 9 -7.64 -9.87 6.08
C ILE A 9 -7.54 -10.11 7.59
N GLU A 10 -8.09 -11.22 8.06
CA GLU A 10 -7.96 -11.65 9.45
C GLU A 10 -6.81 -12.66 9.53
N ASP A 11 -5.60 -12.14 9.80
CA ASP A 11 -4.39 -12.93 10.00
C ASP A 11 -3.76 -12.58 11.36
N TYR A 12 -2.96 -13.48 11.93
CA TYR A 12 -2.43 -13.35 13.29
C TYR A 12 -0.90 -13.33 13.32
N VAL A 13 -0.34 -12.32 13.98
CA VAL A 13 1.09 -12.20 14.25
C VAL A 13 1.34 -12.50 15.73
N PRO A 14 2.14 -13.53 16.08
CA PRO A 14 2.54 -13.78 17.46
C PRO A 14 3.34 -12.62 18.03
N VAL A 15 2.97 -12.16 19.24
CA VAL A 15 3.63 -11.07 19.97
C VAL A 15 3.98 -11.54 21.38
N SER A 16 5.07 -11.05 21.95
CA SER A 16 5.43 -11.41 23.33
C SER A 16 4.33 -11.01 24.33
N PRO A 17 4.05 -11.80 25.38
CA PRO A 17 2.99 -11.50 26.34
C PRO A 17 3.14 -10.14 27.02
N GLN A 18 4.38 -9.71 27.27
CA GLN A 18 4.68 -8.42 27.89
C GLN A 18 4.30 -7.25 26.97
N VAL A 19 4.66 -7.36 25.68
CA VAL A 19 4.29 -6.35 24.67
C VAL A 19 2.79 -6.32 24.46
N PHE A 20 2.13 -7.48 24.39
CA PHE A 20 0.67 -7.55 24.24
C PHE A 20 -0.06 -6.83 25.38
N LYS A 21 0.37 -7.08 26.63
CA LYS A 21 -0.21 -6.41 27.81
C LYS A 21 0.04 -4.90 27.79
N ALA A 22 1.25 -4.47 27.47
CA ALA A 22 1.61 -3.05 27.40
C ALA A 22 0.81 -2.32 26.31
N ALA A 23 0.72 -2.90 25.11
CA ALA A 23 -0.07 -2.37 24.00
C ALA A 23 -1.55 -2.26 24.37
N GLY A 24 -2.13 -3.28 25.02
CA GLY A 24 -3.51 -3.25 25.49
C GLY A 24 -3.81 -2.14 26.49
N ASN A 25 -2.91 -1.90 27.45
CA ASN A 25 -3.06 -0.80 28.40
C ASN A 25 -2.99 0.57 27.71
N LEU A 26 -2.05 0.74 26.79
CA LEU A 26 -1.90 1.98 26.06
C LEU A 26 -3.08 2.26 25.13
N ALA A 27 -3.55 1.25 24.39
CA ALA A 27 -4.73 1.37 23.54
C ALA A 27 -5.97 1.83 24.33
N LYS A 28 -6.19 1.27 25.53
CA LYS A 28 -7.26 1.70 26.44
C LYS A 28 -7.11 3.16 26.87
N ASN A 29 -5.90 3.56 27.27
CA ASN A 29 -5.62 4.95 27.68
C ASN A 29 -5.85 5.95 26.53
N LEU A 30 -5.64 5.51 25.28
CA LEU A 30 -5.88 6.30 24.08
C LEU A 30 -7.32 6.19 23.54
N GLY A 31 -8.20 5.42 24.19
CA GLY A 31 -9.58 5.24 23.78
C GLY A 31 -9.76 4.52 22.44
N MET A 32 -8.82 3.66 22.03
CA MET A 32 -8.88 2.90 20.77
C MET A 32 -8.84 1.39 20.99
N SER A 33 -9.23 0.61 19.97
CA SER A 33 -9.11 -0.84 20.03
C SER A 33 -7.65 -1.28 19.93
N LEU A 34 -7.35 -2.49 20.42
CA LEU A 34 -5.99 -3.05 20.33
C LEU A 34 -5.56 -3.27 18.87
N THR A 35 -6.49 -3.66 18.00
CA THR A 35 -6.24 -3.83 16.56
C THR A 35 -5.91 -2.49 15.90
N ASP A 36 -6.63 -1.41 16.25
CA ASP A 36 -6.33 -0.07 15.72
C ASP A 36 -4.97 0.42 16.20
N PHE A 37 -4.64 0.17 17.47
CA PHE A 37 -3.32 0.49 18.00
C PHE A 37 -2.19 -0.19 17.22
N TYR A 38 -2.29 -1.51 16.98
CA TYR A 38 -1.28 -2.23 16.19
C TYR A 38 -1.22 -1.74 14.75
N THR A 39 -2.37 -1.51 14.12
CA THR A 39 -2.44 -0.97 12.76
C THR A 39 -1.72 0.38 12.67
N ASN A 40 -2.01 1.31 13.59
CA ASN A 40 -1.38 2.62 13.63
C ASN A 40 0.13 2.56 13.92
N ALA A 41 0.55 1.64 14.80
CA ALA A 41 1.96 1.43 15.08
C ALA A 41 2.73 0.91 13.86
N LEU A 42 2.15 -0.05 13.13
CA LEU A 42 2.72 -0.58 11.89
C LEU A 42 2.78 0.49 10.80
N ILE A 43 1.71 1.28 10.60
CA ILE A 43 1.72 2.41 9.67
C ILE A 43 2.85 3.37 10.03
N SER A 44 2.96 3.78 11.30
CA SER A 44 3.99 4.72 11.75
C SER A 44 5.41 4.16 11.53
N TYR A 45 5.61 2.87 11.80
CA TYR A 45 6.89 2.20 11.57
C TYR A 45 7.21 2.13 10.07
N MET A 46 6.24 1.72 9.25
CA MET A 46 6.40 1.70 7.79
C MET A 46 6.68 3.10 7.27
N THR A 47 5.94 4.14 7.67
CA THR A 47 6.23 5.53 7.25
C THR A 47 7.64 5.98 7.64
N LYS A 48 8.11 5.60 8.83
CA LYS A 48 9.47 5.91 9.27
C LYS A 48 10.57 5.27 8.41
N PHE A 49 10.33 4.05 7.93
CA PHE A 49 11.33 3.25 7.19
C PHE A 49 11.05 3.12 5.69
N ASN A 50 9.90 3.61 5.23
CA ASN A 50 9.59 3.84 3.83
C ASN A 50 10.33 5.11 3.41
N GLU A 51 11.67 5.05 3.47
CA GLU A 51 12.52 5.99 2.77
C GLU A 51 12.17 5.87 1.29
N ASN A 52 11.22 6.69 0.86
CA ASN A 52 11.17 7.27 -0.47
C ASN A 52 11.36 6.30 -1.63
N ILE A 53 10.96 5.03 -1.54
CA ILE A 53 11.06 4.13 -2.70
C ILE A 53 10.27 4.72 -3.87
N THR A 54 9.08 5.27 -3.61
CA THR A 54 8.33 6.02 -4.62
C THR A 54 9.11 7.24 -5.10
N ASP A 55 9.57 8.15 -4.24
CA ASP A 55 10.33 9.33 -4.68
C ASP A 55 11.67 9.01 -5.36
N ILE A 56 12.33 7.89 -5.01
CA ILE A 56 13.57 7.39 -5.60
C ILE A 56 13.27 6.83 -6.99
N LEU A 57 12.24 6.00 -7.10
CA LEU A 57 11.78 5.50 -8.39
C LEU A 57 11.30 6.65 -9.26
N ASP A 58 10.55 7.61 -8.73
CA ASP A 58 10.12 8.81 -9.44
C ASP A 58 11.33 9.58 -9.95
N ARG A 59 12.37 9.83 -9.14
CA ARG A 59 13.62 10.48 -9.61
C ARG A 59 14.36 9.69 -10.70
N ILE A 60 14.38 8.36 -10.60
CA ILE A 60 15.00 7.50 -11.61
C ILE A 60 14.19 7.58 -12.91
N TYR A 61 12.86 7.45 -12.83
CA TYR A 61 11.97 7.45 -14.00
C TYR A 61 11.66 8.84 -14.56
N ASP A 62 11.93 9.93 -13.84
CA ASP A 62 11.80 11.32 -14.32
C ASP A 62 12.82 11.64 -15.42
N ASN A 63 13.98 10.97 -15.37
CA ASN A 63 15.06 11.14 -16.37
C ASN A 63 15.05 10.05 -17.45
N GLU A 64 14.30 8.98 -17.25
CA GLU A 64 14.13 7.92 -18.24
C GLU A 64 12.99 8.30 -19.19
N PRO A 65 13.16 8.20 -20.52
CA PRO A 65 12.10 8.45 -21.47
C PRO A 65 11.03 7.34 -21.38
N SER A 66 10.15 7.44 -20.39
CA SER A 66 9.04 6.50 -20.11
C SER A 66 7.80 6.82 -20.93
N THR A 67 7.96 7.55 -22.04
CA THR A 67 6.87 7.93 -22.93
C THR A 67 6.44 6.70 -23.74
N ILE A 68 5.13 6.45 -23.81
CA ILE A 68 4.62 5.38 -24.65
C ILE A 68 4.97 5.66 -26.11
N GLU A 69 5.57 4.69 -26.80
CA GLU A 69 5.88 4.86 -28.21
C GLU A 69 4.56 4.89 -29.00
N LEU A 70 4.22 6.06 -29.55
CA LEU A 70 2.91 6.31 -30.15
C LEU A 70 2.56 5.33 -31.28
N VAL A 71 3.57 4.89 -32.03
CA VAL A 71 3.41 3.92 -33.12
C VAL A 71 2.97 2.56 -32.58
N LEU A 72 3.63 2.09 -31.51
CA LEU A 72 3.31 0.82 -30.88
C LEU A 72 1.95 0.86 -30.18
N ALA A 73 1.63 1.95 -29.50
CA ALA A 73 0.33 2.16 -28.85
C ALA A 73 -0.82 2.15 -29.88
N ASN A 74 -0.63 2.81 -31.02
CA ASN A 74 -1.61 2.81 -32.11
C ASN A 74 -1.76 1.41 -32.73
N ALA A 75 -0.65 0.70 -32.97
CA ALA A 75 -0.70 -0.67 -33.49
C ALA A 75 -1.43 -1.63 -32.54
N GLN A 76 -1.20 -1.52 -31.23
CA GLN A 76 -1.92 -2.29 -30.21
C GLN A 76 -3.41 -1.93 -30.17
N SER A 77 -3.75 -0.64 -30.20
CA SER A 77 -5.15 -0.21 -30.20
C SER A 77 -5.91 -0.68 -31.44
N LEU A 78 -5.26 -0.79 -32.60
CA LEU A 78 -5.86 -1.31 -33.82
C LEU A 78 -5.97 -2.85 -33.82
N SER A 79 -5.14 -3.54 -33.03
CA SER A 79 -5.21 -4.98 -32.83
C SER A 79 -6.35 -5.40 -31.88
N LEU A 80 -6.82 -4.49 -31.05
CA LEU A 80 -8.04 -4.69 -30.27
C LEU A 80 -9.22 -4.52 -31.24
N GLY A 81 -9.87 -5.62 -31.59
CA GLY A 81 -11.09 -5.58 -32.39
C GLY A 81 -12.15 -4.70 -31.73
N LYS A 82 -13.16 -4.25 -32.50
CA LYS A 82 -14.31 -3.53 -31.92
C LYS A 82 -15.02 -4.43 -30.91
N GLU A 83 -14.79 -4.20 -29.62
CA GLU A 83 -15.61 -4.80 -28.57
C GLU A 83 -16.91 -3.99 -28.42
N SER A 84 -18.02 -4.71 -28.29
CA SER A 84 -19.39 -4.14 -28.21
C SER A 84 -19.86 -3.90 -26.78
N TRP A 85 -18.93 -3.73 -25.84
CA TRP A 85 -19.22 -3.34 -24.46
C TRP A 85 -19.51 -1.86 -24.31
#